data_AF-D4XU93-F1
#
_entry.id   AF-D4XU93-F1
#
_cell.length_a   1.000
_cell.length_b   1.000
_cell.length_c   1.000
_cell.angle_alpha   90.00
_cell.angle_beta   90.00
_cell.angle_gamma   90.00
#
_symmetry.space_group_name_H-M   'P 1'
#
loop_
_entity.id
_entity.type
_entity.pdbx_description
1 polymer ?
#
loop_
_entity_poly.entity_id
_entity_poly.type
_entity_poly.pdbx_seq_one_letter_code
_entity_poly.pdbx_strand_id
1 'polypeptide(L)'
;MGGILILLSIGISTLLWADLSNPYVWIVLGVMVVFGAVGWADDWIKIRYKDNAGLPARKKFFWTSLAALGAGVALYVIAKQQDSPVHTANMLDLLIPFFKNLSIPLSAIPLGLAFIAFTYLVINGASNAVNLTDGLDGLAIMPIVMVAAGLGVFAYLSGDVRFATYLHIPYIKYTSELVVICSAMVGAGLAFLWYNAHPAQIFMGDVGALALGAMLGTIAVMVRQEIVFAIMGGVFVMEAISVFLQIGSLRMRNKRVFLMAPLHHHYEKQGWKETQVVIRFWIITIFLVVLGLMTLKLR
;
A
#
# COMPACT_ATOMS: atom_id res chain seq x y z
N MET A 1 -12.05 15.43 -7.92
CA MET A 1 -11.22 14.24 -7.59
C MET A 1 -10.91 14.30 -6.10
N GLY A 2 -11.62 13.54 -5.28
CA GLY A 2 -11.51 13.59 -3.81
C GLY A 2 -10.13 13.22 -3.28
N GLY A 3 -9.41 12.36 -4.00
CA GLY A 3 -8.04 11.97 -3.66
C GLY A 3 -7.08 13.14 -3.48
N ILE A 4 -7.26 14.25 -4.21
CA ILE A 4 -6.42 15.44 -4.05
C ILE A 4 -6.52 15.99 -2.62
N LEU A 5 -7.73 16.03 -2.04
CA LEU A 5 -7.95 16.52 -0.68
C LEU A 5 -7.27 15.61 0.35
N ILE A 6 -7.32 14.28 0.12
CA ILE A 6 -6.64 13.30 0.97
C ILE A 6 -5.12 13.52 0.92
N LEU A 7 -4.53 13.61 -0.28
CA LEU A 7 -3.08 13.75 -0.43
C LEU A 7 -2.57 15.09 0.10
N LEU A 8 -3.32 16.19 -0.08
CA LEU A 8 -2.96 17.48 0.50
C LEU A 8 -3.02 17.44 2.02
N SER A 9 -4.06 16.82 2.61
CA SER A 9 -4.18 16.67 4.06
C SER A 9 -3.03 15.86 4.64
N ILE A 10 -2.67 14.73 4.01
CA ILE A 10 -1.53 13.91 4.42
C ILE A 10 -0.21 14.68 4.27
N GLY A 11 0.00 15.33 3.13
CA GLY A 11 1.21 16.09 2.84
C GLY A 11 1.44 17.23 3.83
N ILE A 12 0.41 18.07 4.05
CA ILE A 12 0.47 19.19 5.00
C ILE A 12 0.72 18.67 6.42
N SER A 13 -0.04 17.66 6.86
CA SER A 13 0.12 17.10 8.21
C SER A 13 1.51 16.50 8.41
N THR A 14 2.04 15.80 7.40
CA THR A 14 3.39 15.23 7.44
C THR A 14 4.44 16.33 7.52
N LEU A 15 4.35 17.38 6.70
CA LEU A 15 5.31 18.48 6.69
C LEU A 15 5.32 19.29 7.98
N LEU A 16 4.19 19.36 8.68
CA LEU A 16 4.07 20.09 9.96
C LEU A 16 4.58 19.28 11.16
N TRP A 17 4.45 17.95 11.14
CA TRP A 17 4.64 17.11 12.33
C TRP A 17 5.80 16.11 12.24
N ALA A 18 6.26 15.74 11.03
CA ALA A 18 7.36 14.80 10.87
C ALA A 18 8.73 15.50 10.90
N ASP A 19 9.76 14.80 11.35
CA ASP A 19 11.14 15.26 11.24
C ASP A 19 11.60 15.24 9.77
N LEU A 20 11.76 16.42 9.18
CA LEU A 20 12.16 16.59 7.78
C LEU A 20 13.62 16.23 7.50
N SER A 21 14.44 16.00 8.53
CA SER A 21 15.79 15.44 8.37
C SER A 21 15.75 13.94 8.02
N ASN A 22 14.60 13.28 8.25
CA ASN A 22 14.43 11.86 7.99
C ASN A 22 14.23 11.57 6.49
N PRO A 23 15.11 10.76 5.86
CA PRO A 23 15.00 10.48 4.43
C PRO A 23 13.78 9.62 4.05
N TYR A 24 13.23 8.82 4.98
CA TYR A 24 12.05 7.99 4.71
C TYR A 24 10.80 8.84 4.48
N VAL A 25 10.68 9.97 5.19
CA VAL A 25 9.58 10.92 5.00
C VAL A 25 9.55 11.41 3.55
N TRP A 26 10.70 11.82 3.02
CA TRP A 26 10.83 12.31 1.65
C TRP A 26 10.57 11.24 0.60
N ILE A 27 11.00 9.99 0.83
CA ILE A 27 10.72 8.89 -0.11
C ILE A 27 9.21 8.65 -0.19
N VAL A 28 8.50 8.59 0.95
CA VAL A 28 7.04 8.38 0.95
C VAL A 28 6.32 9.56 0.31
N LEU A 29 6.70 10.80 0.62
CA LEU A 29 6.11 11.99 -0.02
C LEU A 29 6.40 12.06 -1.52
N GLY A 30 7.61 11.67 -1.95
CA GLY A 30 7.96 11.59 -3.37
C GLY A 30 7.11 10.56 -4.12
N VAL A 31 6.92 9.37 -3.54
CA VAL A 31 6.02 8.35 -4.07
C VAL A 31 4.58 8.87 -4.13
N MET A 32 4.09 9.49 -3.05
CA MET A 32 2.75 10.09 -2.98
C MET A 32 2.54 11.10 -4.11
N VAL A 33 3.48 12.02 -4.31
CA VAL A 33 3.39 13.07 -5.34
C VAL A 33 3.39 12.47 -6.74
N VAL A 34 4.30 11.54 -7.06
CA VAL A 34 4.37 10.99 -8.42
C VAL A 34 3.14 10.14 -8.74
N PHE A 35 2.73 9.23 -7.85
CA PHE A 35 1.54 8.41 -8.08
C PHE A 35 0.26 9.25 -8.09
N GLY A 36 0.16 10.26 -7.22
CA GLY A 36 -0.93 11.22 -7.20
C GLY A 36 -1.00 12.04 -8.49
N ALA A 37 0.14 12.51 -9.01
CA ALA A 37 0.20 13.23 -10.28
C ALA A 37 -0.21 12.37 -11.48
N VAL A 38 0.19 11.09 -11.50
CA VAL A 38 -0.24 10.14 -12.52
C VAL A 38 -1.74 9.90 -12.46
N GLY A 39 -2.29 9.66 -11.27
CA GLY A 39 -3.73 9.48 -11.07
C GLY A 39 -4.51 10.73 -11.44
N TRP A 40 -3.99 11.91 -11.13
CA TRP A 40 -4.60 13.18 -11.49
C TRP A 40 -4.59 13.44 -12.99
N ALA A 41 -3.48 13.12 -13.67
CA ALA A 41 -3.42 13.20 -15.13
C ALA A 41 -4.44 12.25 -15.78
N ASP A 42 -4.59 11.03 -15.26
CA ASP A 42 -5.56 10.06 -15.73
C ASP A 42 -7.01 10.54 -15.56
N ASP A 43 -7.38 10.95 -14.34
CA ASP A 43 -8.70 11.47 -14.03
C ASP A 43 -9.00 12.78 -14.80
N TRP A 44 -8.00 13.65 -15.00
CA TRP A 44 -8.19 14.86 -15.82
C TRP A 44 -8.55 14.45 -17.24
N ILE A 45 -7.74 13.60 -17.88
CA ILE A 45 -7.98 13.17 -19.27
C ILE A 45 -9.40 12.60 -19.42
N LYS A 46 -9.85 11.75 -18.51
CA LYS A 46 -11.22 11.20 -18.50
C LYS A 46 -12.28 12.31 -18.51
N ILE A 47 -12.13 13.32 -17.65
CA ILE A 47 -13.07 14.45 -17.54
C ILE A 47 -13.03 15.36 -18.77
N ARG A 48 -11.83 15.74 -19.23
CA ARG A 48 -11.65 16.72 -20.32
C ARG A 48 -12.10 16.18 -21.66
N TYR A 49 -11.79 14.93 -21.96
CA TYR A 49 -12.10 14.31 -23.25
C TYR A 49 -13.43 13.53 -23.23
N LYS A 50 -14.08 13.40 -22.06
CA LYS A 50 -15.32 12.61 -21.87
C LYS A 50 -15.20 11.18 -22.42
N ASP A 51 -13.98 10.65 -22.38
CA ASP A 51 -13.65 9.30 -22.81
C ASP A 51 -13.19 8.51 -21.58
N ASN A 52 -13.76 7.33 -21.41
CA ASN A 52 -13.43 6.43 -20.29
C ASN A 52 -12.02 5.81 -20.44
N ALA A 53 -11.36 5.97 -21.59
CA ALA A 53 -10.04 5.39 -21.84
C ALA A 53 -8.90 5.93 -20.94
N GLY A 54 -9.01 7.17 -20.44
CA GLY A 54 -8.02 7.79 -19.55
C GLY A 54 -6.61 7.90 -20.12
N LEU A 55 -5.60 7.91 -19.25
CA LEU A 55 -4.19 7.95 -19.64
C LEU A 55 -3.79 6.59 -20.24
N PRO A 56 -3.05 6.56 -21.37
CA PRO A 56 -2.60 5.31 -21.95
C PRO A 56 -1.82 4.47 -20.93
N ALA A 57 -2.18 3.20 -20.79
CA ALA A 57 -1.63 2.29 -19.79
C ALA A 57 -0.08 2.28 -19.78
N ARG A 58 0.56 2.36 -20.96
CA ARG A 58 2.04 2.43 -21.08
C ARG A 58 2.63 3.66 -20.38
N LYS A 59 2.00 4.83 -20.51
CA LYS A 59 2.45 6.07 -19.84
C LYS A 59 2.19 6.01 -18.34
N LYS A 60 1.01 5.52 -17.94
CA LYS A 60 0.65 5.30 -16.53
C LYS A 60 1.70 4.41 -15.84
N PHE A 61 1.95 3.22 -16.41
CA PHE A 61 2.94 2.29 -15.89
C PHE A 61 4.37 2.83 -15.93
N PHE A 62 4.77 3.58 -16.96
CA PHE A 62 6.13 4.13 -17.04
C PHE A 62 6.45 5.03 -15.83
N TRP A 63 5.58 5.98 -15.51
CA TRP A 63 5.81 6.93 -14.43
C TRP A 63 5.71 6.29 -13.05
N THR A 64 4.74 5.39 -12.82
CA THR A 64 4.65 4.64 -11.56
C THR A 64 5.83 3.70 -11.37
N SER A 65 6.32 3.10 -12.46
CA SER A 65 7.53 2.26 -12.45
C SER A 65 8.78 3.07 -12.10
N LEU A 66 8.93 4.25 -12.69
CA LEU A 66 10.06 5.14 -12.41
C LEU A 66 10.11 5.53 -10.93
N ALA A 67 8.96 5.91 -10.35
CA ALA A 67 8.86 6.24 -8.92
C ALA A 67 9.14 5.03 -8.02
N ALA A 68 8.57 3.86 -8.32
CA ALA A 68 8.77 2.66 -7.50
C ALA A 68 10.22 2.15 -7.55
N LEU A 69 10.87 2.18 -8.72
CA LEU A 69 12.30 1.85 -8.86
C LEU A 69 13.17 2.90 -8.16
N GLY A 70 12.86 4.19 -8.31
CA GLY A 70 13.57 5.27 -7.62
C GLY A 70 13.51 5.13 -6.11
N ALA A 71 12.34 4.79 -5.56
CA ALA A 71 12.18 4.48 -4.14
C ALA A 71 13.01 3.26 -3.72
N GLY A 72 12.98 2.17 -4.50
CA GLY A 72 13.79 0.98 -4.24
C GLY A 72 15.30 1.26 -4.24
N VAL A 73 15.79 2.06 -5.19
CA VAL A 73 17.20 2.49 -5.25
C VAL A 73 17.54 3.37 -4.04
N ALA A 74 16.70 4.34 -3.69
CA ALA A 74 16.93 5.21 -2.54
C ALA A 74 17.02 4.41 -1.23
N LEU A 75 16.10 3.46 -1.03
CA LEU A 75 16.12 2.56 0.12
C LEU A 75 17.37 1.66 0.15
N TYR A 76 17.79 1.13 -1.00
CA TYR A 76 19.02 0.35 -1.10
C TYR A 76 20.27 1.17 -0.72
N VAL A 77 20.36 2.41 -1.19
CA VAL A 77 21.47 3.33 -0.86
C VAL A 77 21.49 3.64 0.64
N ILE A 78 20.33 3.91 1.25
CA ILE A 78 20.24 4.15 2.70
C ILE A 78 20.63 2.91 3.51
N ALA A 79 20.22 1.72 3.07
CA ALA A 79 20.60 0.47 3.72
C ALA A 79 22.12 0.23 3.64
N LYS A 80 22.78 0.59 2.54
CA LYS A 80 24.24 0.46 2.38
C LYS A 80 25.05 1.43 3.24
N GLN A 81 24.46 2.50 3.74
CA GLN A 81 25.11 3.47 4.62
C GLN A 81 25.16 3.01 6.10
N GLN A 82 24.59 1.85 6.44
CA GLN A 82 24.65 1.34 7.81
C GLN A 82 26.04 0.79 8.14
N ASP A 83 26.48 1.03 9.38
CA ASP A 83 27.82 0.69 9.87
C ASP A 83 28.09 -0.82 9.97
N SER A 84 27.03 -1.64 9.97
CA SER A 84 27.10 -3.07 10.23
C SER A 84 26.43 -3.89 9.12
N PRO A 85 27.09 -4.93 8.58
CA PRO A 85 26.50 -5.82 7.58
C PRO A 85 25.18 -6.46 8.03
N VAL A 86 25.02 -6.71 9.33
CA VAL A 86 23.80 -7.28 9.91
C VAL A 86 22.64 -6.29 9.81
N HIS A 87 22.88 -5.00 10.09
CA HIS A 87 21.86 -3.96 9.96
C HIS A 87 21.46 -3.77 8.49
N THR A 88 22.43 -3.80 7.58
CA THR A 88 22.17 -3.77 6.13
C THR A 88 21.30 -4.95 5.70
N ALA A 89 21.62 -6.17 6.14
CA ALA A 89 20.82 -7.36 5.84
C ALA A 89 19.39 -7.23 6.39
N ASN A 90 19.22 -6.77 7.63
CA ASN A 90 17.92 -6.54 8.25
C ASN A 90 17.05 -5.54 7.47
N MET A 91 17.65 -4.57 6.77
CA MET A 91 16.94 -3.59 5.95
C MET A 91 16.63 -4.09 4.53
N LEU A 92 17.28 -5.17 4.06
CA LEU A 92 17.18 -5.65 2.68
C LEU A 92 16.50 -7.03 2.56
N ASP A 93 16.68 -7.90 3.54
CA ASP A 93 16.18 -9.28 3.50
C ASP A 93 14.70 -9.37 3.86
N LEU A 94 14.00 -10.25 3.13
CA LEU A 94 12.56 -10.44 3.31
C LEU A 94 12.31 -11.35 4.52
N LEU A 95 11.63 -10.81 5.52
CA LEU A 95 11.31 -11.51 6.75
C LEU A 95 10.10 -12.42 6.53
N ILE A 96 10.23 -13.71 6.86
CA ILE A 96 9.10 -14.63 6.86
C ILE A 96 8.40 -14.52 8.23
N PRO A 97 7.11 -14.12 8.29
CA PRO A 97 6.40 -14.09 9.56
C PRO A 97 6.30 -15.50 10.16
N PHE A 98 6.14 -15.60 11.48
CA PHE A 98 6.07 -16.85 12.26
C PHE A 98 7.37 -17.68 12.37
N PHE A 99 8.43 -17.34 11.62
CA PHE A 99 9.72 -18.04 11.68
C PHE A 99 10.85 -17.07 12.06
N LYS A 100 11.38 -17.16 13.29
CA LYS A 100 12.41 -16.22 13.82
C LYS A 100 13.66 -16.08 12.95
N ASN A 101 14.15 -17.20 12.42
CA ASN A 101 15.46 -17.28 11.78
C ASN A 101 15.37 -17.50 10.28
N LEU A 102 14.16 -17.40 9.70
CA LEU A 102 13.96 -17.62 8.28
C LEU A 102 13.71 -16.28 7.59
N SER A 103 14.72 -15.82 6.88
CA SER A 103 14.62 -14.72 5.93
C SER A 103 15.03 -15.20 4.54
N ILE A 104 14.45 -14.58 3.52
CA ILE A 104 14.90 -14.76 2.15
C ILE A 104 15.98 -13.68 1.90
N PRO A 105 17.25 -14.09 1.64
CA PRO A 105 18.37 -13.17 1.59
C PRO A 105 18.40 -12.41 0.26
N LEU A 106 17.50 -11.43 0.10
CA LEU A 106 17.47 -10.55 -1.08
C LEU A 106 18.78 -9.75 -1.19
N SER A 107 19.45 -9.49 -0.07
CA SER A 107 20.77 -8.83 -0.02
C SER A 107 21.89 -9.64 -0.66
N ALA A 108 21.74 -10.96 -0.81
CA ALA A 108 22.77 -11.83 -1.40
C ALA A 108 22.96 -11.59 -2.91
N ILE A 109 21.96 -11.03 -3.58
CA ILE A 109 22.05 -10.72 -5.01
C ILE A 109 22.81 -9.39 -5.20
N PRO A 110 23.89 -9.38 -6.02
CA PRO A 110 24.70 -8.19 -6.23
C PRO A 110 23.89 -6.97 -6.64
N LEU A 111 24.40 -5.78 -6.29
CA LEU A 111 23.78 -4.48 -6.58
C LEU A 111 22.36 -4.29 -6.01
N GLY A 112 21.89 -5.19 -5.12
CA GLY A 112 20.56 -5.09 -4.54
C GLY A 112 19.42 -5.33 -5.54
N LEU A 113 19.71 -5.92 -6.71
CA LEU A 113 18.73 -6.06 -7.79
C LEU A 113 17.46 -6.79 -7.34
N ALA A 114 17.60 -7.83 -6.51
CA ALA A 114 16.47 -8.58 -5.98
C ALA A 114 15.60 -7.73 -5.05
N PHE A 115 16.21 -6.96 -4.15
CA PHE A 115 15.51 -6.05 -3.27
C PHE A 115 14.78 -4.94 -4.05
N ILE A 116 15.45 -4.34 -5.03
CA ILE A 116 14.86 -3.27 -5.86
C ILE A 116 13.69 -3.81 -6.68
N ALA A 117 13.86 -4.97 -7.33
CA ALA A 117 12.79 -5.62 -8.10
C ALA A 117 11.61 -6.00 -7.20
N PHE A 118 11.87 -6.54 -6.01
CA PHE A 118 10.83 -6.87 -5.04
C PHE A 118 10.10 -5.61 -4.54
N THR A 119 10.82 -4.55 -4.20
CA THR A 119 10.26 -3.25 -3.81
C THR A 119 9.36 -2.67 -4.90
N TYR A 120 9.81 -2.74 -6.16
CA TYR A 120 9.01 -2.35 -7.32
C TYR A 120 7.69 -3.12 -7.39
N LEU A 121 7.73 -4.44 -7.20
CA LEU A 121 6.54 -5.29 -7.22
C LEU A 121 5.58 -4.95 -6.08
N VAL A 122 6.10 -4.72 -4.86
CA VAL A 122 5.26 -4.38 -3.70
C VAL A 122 4.57 -3.03 -3.89
N ILE A 123 5.31 -1.99 -4.30
CA ILE A 123 4.75 -0.63 -4.46
C ILE A 123 3.72 -0.60 -5.60
N ASN A 124 4.09 -1.07 -6.80
CA ASN A 124 3.16 -1.07 -7.93
C ASN A 124 2.01 -2.06 -7.74
N GLY A 125 2.28 -3.22 -7.13
CA GLY A 125 1.25 -4.21 -6.82
C GLY A 125 0.20 -3.64 -5.87
N ALA A 126 0.63 -3.01 -4.77
CA ALA A 126 -0.25 -2.36 -3.80
C ALA A 126 -1.06 -1.21 -4.44
N SER A 127 -0.39 -0.34 -5.20
CA SER A 127 -1.03 0.78 -5.90
C SER A 127 -2.15 0.32 -6.84
N ASN A 128 -1.89 -0.69 -7.67
CA ASN A 128 -2.90 -1.23 -8.57
C ASN A 128 -3.99 -2.03 -7.84
N ALA A 129 -3.65 -2.77 -6.78
CA ALA A 129 -4.63 -3.53 -6.00
C ALA A 129 -5.64 -2.61 -5.30
N VAL A 130 -5.18 -1.49 -4.74
CA VAL A 130 -6.06 -0.48 -4.16
C VAL A 130 -6.93 0.19 -5.22
N ASN A 131 -6.35 0.53 -6.39
CA ASN A 131 -7.11 1.10 -7.51
C ASN A 131 -8.21 0.15 -8.03
N LEU A 132 -7.96 -1.17 -8.07
CA LEU A 132 -8.97 -2.17 -8.41
C LEU A 132 -10.07 -2.32 -7.34
N THR A 133 -9.78 -1.95 -6.10
CA THR A 133 -10.72 -2.07 -4.97
C THR A 133 -11.60 -0.83 -4.81
N ASP A 134 -11.22 0.31 -5.39
CA ASP A 134 -11.96 1.59 -5.33
C ASP A 134 -13.14 1.62 -6.32
N GLY A 135 -14.01 0.60 -6.25
CA GLY A 135 -15.16 0.43 -7.14
C GLY A 135 -16.53 0.68 -6.51
N LEU A 136 -16.60 0.80 -5.18
CA LEU A 136 -17.82 1.03 -4.39
C LEU A 136 -17.57 2.04 -3.27
N ASP A 137 -18.64 2.70 -2.82
CA ASP A 137 -18.61 3.75 -1.81
C ASP A 137 -18.02 3.25 -0.48
N GLY A 138 -16.88 3.80 -0.06
CA GLY A 138 -16.19 3.44 1.18
C GLY A 138 -15.46 2.10 1.16
N LEU A 139 -15.45 1.37 0.03
CA LEU A 139 -14.85 0.03 -0.04
C LEU A 139 -13.33 0.04 0.15
N ALA A 140 -12.62 0.98 -0.48
CA ALA A 140 -11.16 1.05 -0.43
C ALA A 140 -10.62 1.82 0.79
N ILE A 141 -11.23 2.95 1.15
CA ILE A 141 -10.62 3.87 2.13
C ILE A 141 -10.53 3.29 3.54
N MET A 142 -11.56 2.61 4.02
CA MET A 142 -11.53 2.11 5.40
C MET A 142 -10.49 0.98 5.57
N PRO A 143 -10.35 0.02 4.63
CA PRO A 143 -9.22 -0.88 4.63
C PRO A 143 -7.85 -0.18 4.59
N ILE A 144 -7.69 0.90 3.82
CA ILE A 144 -6.45 1.70 3.80
C ILE A 144 -6.16 2.26 5.20
N VAL A 145 -7.17 2.82 5.86
CA VAL A 145 -7.05 3.37 7.23
C VAL A 145 -6.60 2.29 8.22
N MET A 146 -7.24 1.12 8.20
CA MET A 146 -6.91 0.03 9.13
C MET A 146 -5.49 -0.52 8.88
N VAL A 147 -5.10 -0.68 7.61
CA VAL A 147 -3.75 -1.16 7.25
C VAL A 147 -2.68 -0.12 7.58
N ALA A 148 -2.95 1.18 7.34
CA ALA A 148 -2.06 2.26 7.74
C ALA A 148 -1.85 2.29 9.25
N ALA A 149 -2.92 2.12 10.05
CA ALA A 149 -2.81 2.02 11.49
C ALA A 149 -1.94 0.82 11.92
N GLY A 150 -2.16 -0.36 11.33
CA GLY A 150 -1.34 -1.55 11.58
C GLY A 150 0.14 -1.34 11.24
N LEU A 151 0.44 -0.78 10.07
CA LEU A 151 1.81 -0.43 9.66
C LEU A 151 2.43 0.65 10.56
N GLY A 152 1.63 1.61 11.06
CA GLY A 152 2.06 2.58 12.06
C GLY A 152 2.52 1.93 13.36
N VAL A 153 1.84 0.88 13.83
CA VAL A 153 2.30 0.10 14.99
C VAL A 153 3.65 -0.57 14.71
N PHE A 154 3.83 -1.19 13.53
CA PHE A 154 5.13 -1.77 13.15
C PHE A 154 6.24 -0.72 13.02
N ALA A 155 5.92 0.45 12.47
CA ALA A 155 6.86 1.57 12.37
C ALA A 155 7.34 2.02 13.76
N TYR A 156 6.43 2.18 14.71
CA TYR A 156 6.75 2.57 16.08
C TYR A 156 7.64 1.53 16.79
N LEU A 157 7.26 0.25 16.70
CA LEU A 157 7.97 -0.83 17.40
C LEU A 157 9.34 -1.14 16.79
N SER A 158 9.48 -1.10 15.47
CA SER A 158 10.76 -1.33 14.78
C SER A 158 11.71 -0.12 14.88
N GLY A 159 11.18 1.08 15.13
CA GLY A 159 11.93 2.32 15.24
C GLY A 159 12.49 2.62 16.63
N ASP A 160 12.16 1.81 17.65
CA ASP A 160 12.72 1.93 19.01
C ASP A 160 13.51 0.66 19.38
N VAL A 161 14.78 0.85 19.73
CA VAL A 161 15.70 -0.26 20.05
C VAL A 161 15.18 -1.14 21.20
N ARG A 162 14.50 -0.56 22.20
CA ARG A 162 14.00 -1.29 23.37
C ARG A 162 12.86 -2.22 22.98
N PHE A 163 11.90 -1.71 22.21
CA PHE A 163 10.78 -2.51 21.71
C PHE A 163 11.23 -3.55 20.70
N ALA A 164 12.12 -3.18 19.78
CA ALA A 164 12.68 -4.09 18.81
C ALA A 164 13.39 -5.28 19.49
N THR A 165 14.20 -5.00 20.51
CA THR A 165 14.88 -6.04 21.30
C THR A 165 13.90 -6.92 22.07
N TYR A 166 12.90 -6.33 22.74
CA TYR A 166 11.91 -7.07 23.53
C TYR A 166 11.05 -8.00 22.67
N LEU A 167 10.66 -7.56 21.48
CA LEU A 167 9.81 -8.32 20.54
C LEU A 167 10.62 -9.19 19.58
N HIS A 168 11.95 -9.19 19.67
CA HIS A 168 12.84 -9.88 18.73
C HIS A 168 12.54 -9.56 17.26
N ILE A 169 12.26 -8.28 16.97
CA ILE A 169 12.10 -7.77 15.60
C ILE A 169 13.35 -6.95 15.21
N PRO A 170 13.71 -6.89 13.92
CA PRO A 170 14.85 -6.10 13.50
C PRO A 170 14.59 -4.62 13.78
N TYR A 171 15.56 -3.97 14.41
CA TYR A 171 15.58 -2.53 14.52
C TYR A 171 15.92 -1.91 13.16
N ILE A 172 15.10 -0.95 12.73
CA ILE A 172 15.27 -0.26 11.46
C ILE A 172 15.37 1.22 11.75
N LYS A 173 16.53 1.79 11.44
CA LYS A 173 16.74 3.23 11.60
C LYS A 173 15.73 4.01 10.75
N TYR A 174 15.26 5.14 11.27
CA TYR A 174 14.35 6.09 10.60
C TYR A 174 12.86 5.69 10.52
N THR A 175 12.46 4.49 10.94
CA THR A 175 11.04 4.06 10.79
C THR A 175 10.07 4.76 11.75
N SER A 176 10.53 5.33 12.86
CA SER A 176 9.66 6.01 13.85
C SER A 176 8.83 7.15 13.23
N GLU A 177 9.41 7.92 12.30
CA GLU A 177 8.71 9.04 11.66
C GLU A 177 7.58 8.58 10.73
N LEU A 178 7.59 7.33 10.27
CA LEU A 178 6.50 6.77 9.47
C LEU A 178 5.20 6.70 10.28
N VAL A 179 5.27 6.69 11.61
CA VAL A 179 4.09 6.76 12.48
C VAL A 179 3.30 8.04 12.24
N VAL A 180 3.98 9.17 12.02
CA VAL A 180 3.33 10.46 11.72
C VAL A 180 2.58 10.37 10.40
N ILE A 181 3.21 9.80 9.37
CA ILE A 181 2.59 9.62 8.05
C ILE A 181 1.39 8.67 8.12
N CYS A 182 1.54 7.52 8.78
CA CYS A 182 0.44 6.57 8.98
C CYS A 182 -0.73 7.23 9.74
N SER A 183 -0.44 8.04 10.77
CA SER A 183 -1.46 8.76 11.53
C SER A 183 -2.17 9.82 10.66
N ALA A 184 -1.42 10.53 9.81
CA ALA A 184 -1.98 11.45 8.83
C ALA A 184 -2.87 10.73 7.80
N MET A 185 -2.46 9.56 7.31
CA MET A 185 -3.26 8.71 6.43
C MET A 185 -4.57 8.26 7.11
N VAL A 186 -4.50 7.86 8.38
CA VAL A 186 -5.68 7.49 9.18
C VAL A 186 -6.63 8.68 9.31
N GLY A 187 -6.13 9.84 9.74
CA GLY A 187 -6.95 11.04 9.92
C GLY A 187 -7.60 11.52 8.61
N ALA A 188 -6.81 11.63 7.54
CA ALA A 188 -7.30 12.04 6.24
C ALA A 188 -8.29 11.02 5.64
N GLY A 189 -8.03 9.72 5.83
CA GLY A 189 -8.91 8.65 5.36
C GLY A 189 -10.24 8.60 6.10
N LEU A 190 -10.25 8.78 7.42
CA LEU A 190 -11.49 8.86 8.21
C LEU A 190 -12.30 10.12 7.84
N ALA A 191 -11.63 11.26 7.65
CA ALA A 191 -12.29 12.48 7.19
C ALA A 191 -12.87 12.31 5.77
N PHE A 192 -12.17 11.64 4.87
CA PHE A 192 -12.69 11.32 3.54
C PHE A 192 -13.88 10.36 3.59
N LEU A 193 -13.80 9.32 4.43
CA LEU A 193 -14.89 8.36 4.61
C LEU A 193 -16.19 9.04 5.05
N TRP A 194 -16.13 10.11 5.84
CA TRP A 194 -17.30 10.91 6.20
C TRP A 194 -18.11 11.38 4.97
N TYR A 195 -17.44 11.73 3.89
CA TYR A 195 -18.07 12.20 2.64
C TYR A 195 -18.22 11.11 1.57
N ASN A 196 -17.50 10.00 1.72
CA ASN A 196 -17.49 8.89 0.77
C ASN A 196 -18.36 7.70 1.19
N ALA A 197 -18.76 7.62 2.46
CA ALA A 197 -19.69 6.59 2.92
C ALA A 197 -21.02 6.69 2.17
N HIS A 198 -21.58 5.54 1.82
CA HIS A 198 -22.77 5.46 0.97
C HIS A 198 -23.97 6.24 1.56
N PRO A 199 -24.65 7.09 0.77
CA PRO A 199 -24.35 7.45 -0.63
C PRO A 199 -23.20 8.48 -0.74
N ALA A 200 -22.20 8.20 -1.59
CA ALA A 200 -21.01 9.05 -1.70
C ALA A 200 -21.30 10.46 -2.27
N GLN A 201 -20.75 11.47 -1.61
CA GLN A 201 -20.74 12.86 -2.07
C GLN A 201 -19.46 13.17 -2.85
N ILE A 202 -18.37 12.46 -2.54
CA ILE A 202 -17.05 12.65 -3.14
C ILE A 202 -16.45 11.27 -3.47
N PHE A 203 -16.02 11.10 -4.72
CA PHE A 203 -15.27 9.93 -5.17
C PHE A 203 -13.76 10.14 -5.03
N MET A 204 -13.04 9.08 -4.67
CA MET A 204 -11.59 9.12 -4.46
C MET A 204 -10.86 9.38 -5.78
N GLY A 205 -11.18 8.60 -6.82
CA GLY A 205 -10.53 8.70 -8.14
C GLY A 205 -9.14 8.09 -8.16
N ASP A 206 -8.55 7.98 -9.35
CA ASP A 206 -7.22 7.40 -9.54
C ASP A 206 -6.14 8.16 -8.76
N VAL A 207 -6.34 9.46 -8.51
CA VAL A 207 -5.44 10.29 -7.68
C VAL A 207 -5.20 9.66 -6.32
N GLY A 208 -6.29 9.32 -5.61
CA GLY A 208 -6.21 8.82 -4.24
C GLY A 208 -5.81 7.36 -4.22
N ALA A 209 -6.46 6.53 -5.04
CA ALA A 209 -6.28 5.09 -4.98
C ALA A 209 -4.85 4.66 -5.33
N LEU A 210 -4.26 5.24 -6.39
CA LEU A 210 -2.89 4.91 -6.80
C LEU A 210 -1.86 5.37 -5.76
N ALA A 211 -2.02 6.60 -5.25
CA ALA A 211 -1.08 7.19 -4.30
C ALA A 211 -1.14 6.48 -2.94
N LEU A 212 -2.33 6.26 -2.37
CA LEU A 212 -2.48 5.62 -1.07
C LEU A 212 -1.99 4.17 -1.09
N GLY A 213 -2.29 3.41 -2.15
CA GLY A 213 -1.76 2.06 -2.30
C GLY A 213 -0.23 2.03 -2.43
N ALA A 214 0.36 2.97 -3.19
CA ALA A 214 1.80 3.09 -3.30
C ALA A 214 2.46 3.46 -1.96
N MET A 215 1.87 4.41 -1.21
CA MET A 215 2.35 4.81 0.12
C MET A 215 2.34 3.62 1.09
N LEU A 216 1.24 2.87 1.17
CA LEU A 216 1.17 1.67 2.01
C LEU A 216 2.25 0.65 1.64
N GLY A 217 2.43 0.38 0.34
CA GLY A 217 3.48 -0.51 -0.15
C GLY A 217 4.88 -0.04 0.20
N THR A 218 5.16 1.26 0.05
CA THR A 218 6.46 1.86 0.42
C THR A 218 6.72 1.75 1.91
N ILE A 219 5.73 2.08 2.75
CA ILE A 219 5.84 1.98 4.20
C ILE A 219 6.07 0.52 4.61
N ALA A 220 5.34 -0.43 4.02
CA ALA A 220 5.49 -1.86 4.29
C ALA A 220 6.91 -2.36 4.01
N VAL A 221 7.53 -1.91 2.91
CA VAL A 221 8.94 -2.20 2.60
C VAL A 221 9.87 -1.56 3.63
N MET A 222 9.64 -0.29 4.01
CA MET A 222 10.47 0.40 4.99
C MET A 222 10.45 -0.24 6.38
N VAL A 223 9.30 -0.76 6.82
CA VAL A 223 9.17 -1.46 8.12
C VAL A 223 9.50 -2.96 8.05
N ARG A 224 9.85 -3.48 6.86
CA ARG A 224 10.13 -4.89 6.59
C ARG A 224 8.98 -5.85 6.92
N GLN A 225 7.77 -5.42 6.63
CA GLN A 225 6.55 -6.19 6.89
C GLN A 225 5.75 -6.41 5.61
N GLU A 226 6.41 -6.80 4.52
CA GLU A 226 5.76 -6.91 3.21
C GLU A 226 4.77 -8.07 3.15
N ILE A 227 5.12 -9.23 3.71
CA ILE A 227 4.21 -10.38 3.80
C ILE A 227 3.06 -10.08 4.76
N VAL A 228 3.36 -9.46 5.90
CA VAL A 228 2.33 -9.08 6.87
C VAL A 228 1.41 -8.01 6.27
N PHE A 229 1.93 -7.06 5.50
CA PHE A 229 1.14 -6.11 4.73
C PHE A 229 0.23 -6.81 3.72
N ALA A 230 0.71 -7.83 3.01
CA ALA A 230 -0.15 -8.63 2.12
C ALA A 230 -1.28 -9.35 2.88
N ILE A 231 -1.03 -9.79 4.13
CA ILE A 231 -2.06 -10.35 5.00
C ILE A 231 -3.05 -9.27 5.45
N MET A 232 -2.58 -8.17 6.03
CA MET A 232 -3.42 -7.07 6.51
C MET A 232 -4.25 -6.44 5.39
N GLY A 233 -3.64 -6.24 4.23
CA GLY A 233 -4.26 -5.79 2.99
C GLY A 233 -4.90 -6.91 2.18
N GLY A 234 -5.23 -8.05 2.79
CA GLY A 234 -5.70 -9.24 2.10
C GLY A 234 -6.96 -9.01 1.25
N VAL A 235 -7.80 -8.03 1.60
CA VAL A 235 -8.92 -7.61 0.75
C VAL A 235 -8.42 -7.06 -0.60
N PHE A 236 -7.43 -6.16 -0.61
CA PHE A 236 -6.83 -5.66 -1.85
C PHE A 236 -6.18 -6.79 -2.66
N VAL A 237 -5.51 -7.72 -1.96
CA VAL A 237 -4.85 -8.88 -2.60
C VAL A 237 -5.89 -9.79 -3.24
N MET A 238 -6.98 -10.12 -2.54
CA MET A 238 -8.06 -10.95 -3.07
C MET A 238 -8.73 -10.29 -4.28
N GLU A 239 -8.98 -8.98 -4.21
CA GLU A 239 -9.53 -8.21 -5.33
C GLU A 239 -8.61 -8.27 -6.57
N ALA A 240 -7.32 -8.01 -6.40
CA ALA A 240 -6.35 -8.09 -7.49
C ALA A 240 -6.22 -9.51 -8.07
N ILE A 241 -6.12 -10.53 -7.20
CA ILE A 241 -6.04 -11.95 -7.62
C ILE A 241 -7.30 -12.34 -8.41
N SER A 242 -8.48 -11.87 -8.01
CA SER A 242 -9.72 -12.18 -8.73
C SER A 242 -9.70 -11.70 -10.18
N VAL A 243 -9.14 -10.50 -10.43
CA VAL A 243 -8.98 -9.92 -11.75
C VAL A 243 -7.98 -10.74 -12.57
N PHE A 244 -6.82 -11.08 -12.00
CA PHE A 244 -5.82 -11.88 -12.69
C PHE A 244 -6.32 -13.28 -13.05
N LEU A 245 -7.03 -13.95 -12.13
CA LEU A 245 -7.65 -15.26 -12.39
C LEU A 245 -8.71 -15.18 -13.48
N GLN A 246 -9.55 -14.13 -13.46
CA GLN A 246 -10.59 -13.92 -14.46
C GLN A 246 -9.99 -13.70 -15.85
N ILE A 247 -9.02 -12.78 -15.99
CA ILE A 247 -8.35 -12.49 -17.27
C ILE A 247 -7.59 -13.71 -17.76
N GLY A 248 -6.86 -14.40 -16.88
CA GLY A 248 -6.12 -15.62 -17.21
C GLY A 248 -7.03 -16.73 -17.72
N SER A 249 -8.16 -16.98 -17.05
CA SER A 249 -9.12 -18.01 -17.46
C SER A 249 -9.80 -17.66 -18.79
N LEU A 250 -10.17 -16.39 -19.02
CA LEU A 250 -10.72 -15.96 -20.30
C LEU A 250 -9.71 -16.15 -21.43
N ARG A 251 -8.43 -15.83 -21.21
CA ARG A 251 -7.39 -15.97 -22.24
C ARG A 251 -7.04 -17.44 -22.54
N MET A 252 -7.03 -18.31 -21.53
CA MET A 252 -6.59 -19.70 -21.69
C MET A 252 -7.74 -20.68 -21.97
N ARG A 253 -8.90 -20.48 -21.36
CA ARG A 253 -10.04 -21.42 -21.38
C ARG A 253 -11.30 -20.82 -21.98
N ASN A 254 -11.30 -19.53 -22.30
CA ASN A 254 -12.47 -18.76 -22.77
C ASN A 254 -13.71 -18.92 -21.85
N LYS A 255 -13.47 -19.11 -20.55
CA LYS A 255 -14.50 -19.31 -19.52
C LYS A 255 -14.28 -18.33 -18.37
N ARG A 256 -15.37 -17.76 -17.86
CA ARG A 256 -15.37 -16.89 -16.68
C ARG A 256 -15.27 -17.75 -15.40
N VAL A 257 -14.48 -17.29 -14.43
CA VAL A 257 -14.37 -17.91 -13.09
C VAL A 257 -15.39 -17.28 -12.14
N PHE A 258 -15.43 -15.94 -12.14
CA PHE A 258 -16.40 -15.14 -11.40
C PHE A 258 -17.46 -14.55 -12.34
N LEU A 259 -18.64 -14.25 -11.81
CA LEU A 259 -19.72 -13.58 -12.58
C LEU A 259 -19.24 -12.25 -13.19
N MET A 260 -18.49 -11.48 -12.41
CA MET A 260 -17.81 -10.25 -12.79
C MET A 260 -16.55 -10.13 -11.91
N ALA A 261 -15.49 -9.53 -12.44
CA ALA A 261 -14.31 -9.17 -11.64
C ALA A 261 -14.22 -7.64 -11.61
N PRO A 262 -13.82 -7.02 -10.49
CA PRO A 262 -13.30 -7.63 -9.25
C PRO A 262 -14.36 -8.32 -8.35
N LEU A 263 -13.95 -8.87 -7.19
CA LEU A 263 -14.79 -9.68 -6.29
C LEU A 263 -16.01 -8.94 -5.76
N HIS A 264 -15.91 -7.65 -5.44
CA HIS A 264 -17.09 -6.91 -4.97
C HIS A 264 -18.24 -6.94 -5.98
N HIS A 265 -17.96 -6.76 -7.27
CA HIS A 265 -18.97 -6.88 -8.34
C HIS A 265 -19.51 -8.31 -8.51
N HIS A 266 -18.70 -9.33 -8.21
CA HIS A 266 -19.18 -10.71 -8.16
C HIS A 266 -20.30 -10.87 -7.13
N TYR A 267 -20.12 -10.33 -5.93
CA TYR A 267 -21.12 -10.40 -4.86
C TYR A 267 -22.36 -9.54 -5.14
N GLU A 268 -22.20 -8.37 -5.76
CA GLU A 268 -23.35 -7.58 -6.23
C GLU A 268 -24.20 -8.36 -7.25
N LYS A 269 -23.56 -9.07 -8.19
CA LYS A 269 -24.26 -9.92 -9.16
C LYS A 269 -24.92 -11.16 -8.53
N GLN A 270 -24.50 -11.57 -7.33
CA GLN A 270 -25.19 -12.59 -6.53
C GLN A 270 -26.39 -12.03 -5.75
N GLY A 271 -26.63 -10.72 -5.81
CA GLY A 271 -27.77 -10.06 -5.16
C GLY A 271 -27.44 -9.41 -3.81
N TRP A 272 -26.17 -9.27 -3.43
CA TRP A 272 -25.81 -8.52 -2.23
C TRP A 272 -25.94 -7.02 -2.49
N LYS A 273 -26.39 -6.27 -1.48
CA LYS A 273 -26.39 -4.79 -1.54
C LYS A 273 -24.95 -4.28 -1.47
N GLU A 274 -24.66 -3.16 -2.14
CA GLU A 274 -23.35 -2.49 -2.10
C GLU A 274 -22.85 -2.28 -0.65
N THR A 275 -23.68 -1.67 0.20
CA THR A 275 -23.36 -1.44 1.61
C THR A 275 -23.08 -2.73 2.39
N GLN A 276 -23.74 -3.83 2.04
CA GLN A 276 -23.50 -5.14 2.64
C GLN A 276 -22.13 -5.70 2.24
N VAL A 277 -21.69 -5.51 0.99
CA VAL A 277 -20.36 -5.92 0.52
C VAL A 277 -19.30 -5.11 1.27
N VAL A 278 -19.44 -3.78 1.29
CA VAL A 278 -18.51 -2.84 1.92
C VAL A 278 -18.29 -3.17 3.40
N ILE A 279 -19.36 -3.27 4.19
CA ILE A 279 -19.26 -3.56 5.64
C ILE A 279 -18.62 -4.93 5.89
N ARG A 280 -18.95 -5.94 5.08
CA ARG A 280 -18.34 -7.29 5.24
C ARG A 280 -16.86 -7.26 4.95
N PHE A 281 -16.43 -6.51 3.93
CA PHE A 281 -15.03 -6.37 3.59
C PHE A 281 -14.28 -5.63 4.69
N TRP A 282 -14.88 -4.61 5.31
CA TRP A 282 -14.30 -3.95 6.49
C TRP A 282 -14.12 -4.93 7.65
N ILE A 283 -15.13 -5.75 7.96
CA ILE A 283 -15.04 -6.77 9.02
C ILE A 283 -13.88 -7.73 8.73
N ILE A 284 -13.76 -8.21 7.49
CA ILE A 284 -12.64 -9.08 7.07
C ILE A 284 -11.31 -8.36 7.26
N THR A 285 -11.18 -7.10 6.86
CA THR A 285 -9.96 -6.32 7.06
C THR A 285 -9.60 -6.16 8.53
N ILE A 286 -10.56 -5.94 9.43
CA ILE A 286 -10.29 -5.88 10.88
C ILE A 286 -9.61 -7.17 11.34
N PHE A 287 -10.18 -8.34 10.99
CA PHE A 287 -9.60 -9.62 11.36
C PHE A 287 -8.20 -9.83 10.78
N LEU A 288 -8.00 -9.45 9.51
CA LEU A 288 -6.70 -9.55 8.84
C LEU A 288 -5.63 -8.63 9.45
N VAL A 289 -6.00 -7.41 9.85
CA VAL A 289 -5.11 -6.47 10.54
C VAL A 289 -4.74 -7.00 11.92
N VAL A 290 -5.71 -7.50 12.69
CA VAL A 290 -5.44 -8.15 13.98
C VAL A 290 -4.51 -9.35 13.81
N LEU A 291 -4.78 -10.22 12.83
CA LEU A 291 -3.93 -11.36 12.51
C LEU A 291 -2.51 -10.93 12.14
N GLY A 292 -2.36 -9.86 11.36
CA GLY A 292 -1.06 -9.26 11.05
C GLY A 292 -0.33 -8.75 12.29
N LEU A 293 -1.02 -8.05 13.18
CA LEU A 293 -0.42 -7.58 14.43
C LEU A 293 -0.04 -8.74 15.37
N MET A 294 -0.77 -9.85 15.37
CA MET A 294 -0.42 -11.03 16.15
C MET A 294 0.94 -11.63 15.74
N THR A 295 1.42 -11.40 14.51
CA THR A 295 2.74 -11.88 14.09
C THR A 295 3.89 -11.23 14.88
N LEU A 296 3.66 -10.10 15.55
CA LEU A 296 4.66 -9.46 16.43
C LEU A 296 5.06 -10.33 17.61
N LYS A 297 4.12 -11.09 18.19
CA LYS A 297 4.36 -11.97 19.34
C LYS A 297 4.65 -13.41 18.97
N LEU A 298 4.23 -13.82 17.77
CA LEU A 298 4.39 -15.18 17.25
C LEU A 298 5.71 -15.36 16.48
N ARG A 299 6.57 -14.32 16.46
CA ARG A 299 7.96 -14.51 16.08
C ARG A 299 8.66 -15.21 17.20
#